data_AF-A0A3B8J8M4-F1
#
_entry.id   AF-A0A3B8J8M4-F1
#
_cell.length_a   1.000
_cell.length_b   1.000
_cell.length_c   1.000
_cell.angle_alpha   90.00
_cell.angle_beta   90.00
_cell.angle_gamma   90.00
#
_symmetry.space_group_name_H-M   'P 1'
#
loop_
_entity.id
_entity.type
_entity.pdbx_description
1 polymer ?
#
loop_
_entity_poly.entity_id
_entity_poly.type
_entity_poly.pdbx_seq_one_letter_code
_entity_poly.pdbx_strand_id
1 'polypeptide(L)'
;MQLLVLVLNQVEKLEDLLKGFINKGITGATIINSTGMIRELASHMEHQPIFGSPWINIDPDRKESRTIFIALNAKEVETARAVIHEVIGDISKPDTAVLFTVPIIYSEGIEK
;
A
#
# COMPACT_ATOMS: atom_id res chain seq x y z
N MET A 1 -7.71 -15.63 -10.81
CA MET A 1 -7.61 -14.79 -9.59
C MET A 1 -6.33 -13.98 -9.64
N GLN A 2 -6.28 -12.85 -8.95
CA GLN A 2 -5.10 -12.00 -8.81
C GLN A 2 -4.95 -11.58 -7.35
N LEU A 3 -3.72 -11.58 -6.87
CA LEU A 3 -3.36 -10.97 -5.60
C LEU A 3 -3.09 -9.49 -5.89
N LEU A 4 -3.99 -8.62 -5.44
CA LEU A 4 -3.74 -7.19 -5.39
C LEU A 4 -2.84 -6.90 -4.20
N VAL A 5 -1.72 -6.22 -4.45
CA VAL A 5 -0.80 -5.73 -3.45
C VAL A 5 -0.82 -4.22 -3.49
N LEU A 6 -1.21 -3.61 -2.37
CA LEU A 6 -1.22 -2.17 -2.19
C LEU A 6 -0.29 -1.79 -1.04
N VAL A 7 0.77 -1.06 -1.33
CA VAL A 7 1.63 -0.43 -0.33
C VAL A 7 1.12 0.99 -0.11
N LEU A 8 0.48 1.24 1.02
CA LEU A 8 -0.11 2.52 1.40
C LEU A 8 0.87 3.31 2.25
N ASN A 9 1.34 4.47 1.74
CA ASN A 9 2.15 5.41 2.52
C ASN A 9 1.27 6.39 3.31
N GLN A 10 0.11 6.78 2.75
CA GLN A 10 -0.90 7.65 3.37
C GLN A 10 -1.78 6.86 4.35
N VAL A 11 -1.20 6.41 5.47
CA VAL A 11 -1.89 5.50 6.42
C VAL A 11 -3.13 6.13 7.05
N GLU A 12 -3.22 7.45 7.11
CA GLU A 12 -4.45 8.17 7.50
C GLU A 12 -5.66 7.83 6.60
N LYS A 13 -5.43 7.39 5.35
CA LYS A 13 -6.49 6.98 4.43
C LYS A 13 -6.91 5.53 4.54
N LEU A 14 -6.27 4.75 5.43
CA LEU A 14 -6.52 3.31 5.54
C LEU A 14 -7.98 3.02 5.84
N GLU A 15 -8.57 3.72 6.81
CA GLU A 15 -9.96 3.48 7.23
C GLU A 15 -10.95 3.72 6.08
N ASP A 16 -10.83 4.85 5.39
CA ASP A 16 -11.69 5.19 4.25
C ASP A 16 -11.53 4.21 3.09
N LEU A 17 -10.30 3.74 2.86
CA LEU A 17 -10.02 2.73 1.85
C LEU A 17 -10.72 1.40 2.17
N LEU A 18 -10.62 0.93 3.41
CA LEU A 18 -11.26 -0.32 3.84
C LEU A 18 -12.80 -0.21 3.79
N LYS A 19 -13.37 0.92 4.20
CA LYS A 19 -14.81 1.20 4.05
C LYS A 19 -15.22 1.20 2.57
N GLY A 20 -14.42 1.82 1.71
CA GLY A 20 -14.65 1.83 0.27
C GLY A 20 -14.69 0.43 -0.33
N PHE A 21 -13.76 -0.45 0.06
CA PHE A 21 -13.75 -1.84 -0.37
C PHE A 21 -15.01 -2.60 0.08
N ILE A 22 -15.36 -2.50 1.37
CA ILE A 22 -16.55 -3.16 1.93
C ILE A 22 -17.82 -2.71 1.20
N ASN A 23 -17.96 -1.40 0.98
CA ASN A 23 -19.11 -0.81 0.27
C ASN A 23 -19.26 -1.29 -1.18
N LYS A 24 -18.17 -1.77 -1.79
CA LYS A 24 -18.16 -2.35 -3.14
C LYS A 24 -18.16 -3.89 -3.14
N GLY A 25 -18.33 -4.53 -1.99
CA GLY A 25 -18.43 -5.98 -1.87
C GLY A 25 -17.09 -6.73 -1.83
N ILE A 26 -15.99 -6.01 -1.57
CA ILE A 26 -14.66 -6.58 -1.30
C ILE A 26 -14.50 -6.65 0.22
N THR A 27 -14.60 -7.85 0.78
CA THR A 27 -14.74 -8.06 2.23
C THR A 27 -13.52 -8.69 2.91
N GLY A 28 -12.62 -9.30 2.15
CA GLY A 28 -11.42 -9.97 2.67
C GLY A 28 -10.14 -9.22 2.30
N ALA A 29 -9.35 -8.82 3.30
CA ALA A 29 -8.03 -8.25 3.10
C ALA A 29 -7.11 -8.62 4.27
N THR A 30 -5.83 -8.80 4.01
CA THR A 30 -4.79 -8.93 5.04
C THR A 30 -3.92 -7.69 5.04
N ILE A 31 -3.71 -7.09 6.20
CA ILE A 31 -2.95 -5.86 6.36
C ILE A 31 -1.72 -6.16 7.21
N ILE A 32 -0.54 -5.78 6.72
CA ILE A 32 0.72 -5.89 7.45
C ILE A 32 1.36 -4.52 7.68
N ASN A 33 2.03 -4.37 8.81
CA ASN A 33 2.92 -3.23 9.04
C ASN A 33 4.15 -3.38 8.15
N SER A 34 4.59 -2.30 7.53
CA SER A 34 5.70 -2.31 6.57
C SER A 34 6.52 -1.03 6.67
N THR A 35 7.77 -1.10 6.22
CA THR A 35 8.70 0.03 6.17
C THR A 35 9.36 0.08 4.80
N GLY A 36 9.46 1.27 4.23
CA GLY A 36 10.17 1.49 2.97
C GLY A 36 11.68 1.44 3.15
N MET A 37 12.40 0.95 2.13
CA MET A 37 13.86 0.80 2.13
C MET A 37 14.61 2.08 2.52
N ILE A 38 14.18 3.23 1.97
CA ILE A 38 14.83 4.52 2.24
C ILE A 38 14.83 4.82 3.74
N ARG A 39 13.71 4.56 4.43
CA ARG A 39 13.58 4.78 5.86
C ARG A 39 14.40 3.78 6.67
N GLU A 40 14.37 2.51 6.31
CA GLU A 40 15.18 1.49 6.96
C GLU A 40 16.66 1.87 6.91
N LEU A 41 17.16 2.27 5.75
CA LEU A 41 18.54 2.73 5.59
C LEU A 41 18.81 4.02 6.40
N ALA A 42 17.91 5.00 6.37
CA ALA A 42 18.06 6.24 7.13
C ALA A 42 18.21 6.01 8.64
N SER A 43 17.46 5.07 9.22
CA SER A 43 17.57 4.72 10.65
C SER A 43 18.93 4.10 11.03
N HIS A 44 19.61 3.42 10.09
CA HIS A 44 20.97 2.92 10.31
C HIS A 44 22.05 3.99 10.07
N MET A 45 21.69 5.09 9.39
CA MET A 45 22.61 6.15 8.98
C MET A 45 22.67 7.33 9.96
N GLU A 46 21.90 7.33 11.06
CA GLU A 46 21.99 8.33 12.13
C GLU A 46 23.41 8.48 12.72
N HIS A 47 24.31 7.51 12.47
CA HIS A 47 25.71 7.53 12.90
C HIS A 47 26.71 8.03 11.83
N GLN A 48 26.26 8.44 10.63
CA GLN A 48 27.14 9.02 9.60
C GLN A 48 26.62 10.36 9.06
N PRO A 49 27.42 11.45 9.15
CA PRO A 49 27.00 12.77 8.74
C PRO A 49 27.04 12.88 7.21
N ILE A 50 25.95 12.52 6.52
CA ILE A 50 25.83 12.74 5.08
C ILE A 50 25.32 14.17 4.82
N PHE A 51 26.17 15.14 5.12
CA PHE A 51 25.99 16.52 4.67
C PHE A 51 26.18 16.56 3.15
N GLY A 52 25.06 16.63 2.40
CA GLY A 52 25.08 16.96 0.97
C GLY A 52 24.35 16.00 0.03
N SER A 53 23.68 14.95 0.53
CA SER A 53 22.90 14.07 -0.34
C SER A 53 21.44 14.54 -0.50
N PRO A 54 20.78 14.32 -1.65
CA PRO A 54 19.36 14.65 -1.86
C PRO A 54 18.40 13.97 -0.88
N TRP A 55 18.88 12.92 -0.20
CA TRP A 55 18.17 12.14 0.80
C TRP A 55 17.99 12.87 2.15
N ILE A 56 18.60 14.05 2.35
CA ILE A 56 18.44 14.85 3.58
C ILE A 56 17.00 15.30 3.84
N ASN A 57 16.15 15.38 2.81
CA ASN A 57 14.75 15.76 2.97
C ASN A 57 13.83 14.56 3.31
N ILE A 58 14.38 13.48 3.88
CA ILE A 58 13.56 12.39 4.42
C ILE A 58 12.98 12.90 5.74
N ASP A 59 11.68 13.13 5.76
CA ASP A 59 10.93 13.43 6.97
C ASP A 59 11.11 12.27 7.99
N PRO A 60 11.80 12.48 9.12
CA PRO A 60 11.99 11.45 10.13
C PRO A 60 10.67 11.07 10.81
N ASP A 61 9.64 11.94 10.77
CA ASP A 61 8.29 11.66 11.27
C ASP A 61 7.40 10.91 10.25
N ARG A 62 7.97 10.50 9.12
CA ARG A 62 7.25 9.74 8.08
C ARG A 62 6.69 8.45 8.66
N LYS A 63 5.35 8.39 8.77
CA LYS A 63 4.57 7.26 9.30
C LYS A 63 4.96 5.93 8.64
N GLU A 64 4.91 4.85 9.40
CA GLU A 64 5.03 3.48 8.85
C GLU A 64 4.06 3.29 7.70
N SER A 65 4.42 2.51 6.68
CA SER A 65 3.50 2.14 5.62
C SER A 65 2.64 0.94 6.04
N ARG A 66 1.55 0.72 5.33
CA ARG A 66 0.72 -0.48 5.46
C ARG A 66 0.66 -1.19 4.12
N THR A 67 1.00 -2.48 4.09
CA THR A 67 0.84 -3.30 2.89
C THR A 67 -0.44 -4.11 3.03
N ILE A 68 -1.28 -4.04 2.01
CA ILE A 68 -2.60 -4.67 1.97
C ILE A 68 -2.60 -5.71 0.86
N PHE A 69 -2.97 -6.93 1.22
CA PHE A 69 -3.12 -8.07 0.32
C PHE A 69 -4.59 -8.41 0.16
N ILE A 70 -5.04 -8.49 -1.09
CA ILE A 70 -6.44 -8.82 -1.42
C ILE A 70 -6.44 -9.83 -2.58
N ALA A 71 -7.01 -11.01 -2.38
CA ALA A 71 -7.23 -11.97 -3.45
C ALA A 71 -8.54 -11.63 -4.17
N LEU A 72 -8.45 -11.29 -5.47
CA LEU A 72 -9.56 -10.74 -6.25
C LEU A 72 -9.72 -11.47 -7.59
N ASN A 73 -10.94 -11.55 -8.09
CA ASN A 73 -11.16 -11.87 -9.50
C ASN A 73 -10.94 -10.62 -10.38
N ALA A 74 -10.88 -10.78 -11.71
CA ALA A 74 -10.57 -9.69 -12.63
C ALA A 74 -11.53 -8.48 -12.53
N LYS A 75 -12.83 -8.73 -12.27
CA LYS A 75 -13.82 -7.66 -12.09
C LYS A 75 -13.64 -6.93 -10.76
N GLU A 76 -13.29 -7.66 -9.71
CA GLU A 76 -13.03 -7.09 -8.39
C GLU A 76 -11.73 -6.27 -8.38
N VAL A 77 -10.72 -6.64 -9.18
CA VAL A 77 -9.50 -5.83 -9.35
C VAL A 77 -9.83 -4.44 -9.88
N GLU A 78 -10.65 -4.34 -10.94
CA GLU A 78 -11.07 -3.04 -11.46
C GLU A 78 -11.88 -2.23 -10.45
N THR A 79 -12.74 -2.92 -9.69
CA THR A 79 -13.49 -2.31 -8.58
C THR A 79 -12.56 -1.77 -7.50
N ALA A 80 -11.55 -2.54 -7.09
CA ALA A 80 -10.57 -2.14 -6.08
C ALA A 80 -9.74 -0.94 -6.56
N ARG A 81 -9.30 -0.95 -7.83
CA ARG A 81 -8.58 0.17 -8.45
C ARG A 81 -9.40 1.45 -8.42
N ALA A 82 -10.69 1.37 -8.74
CA ALA A 82 -11.58 2.54 -8.69
C ALA A 82 -11.69 3.13 -7.27
N VAL A 83 -11.89 2.27 -6.25
CA VAL A 83 -11.92 2.70 -4.84
C VAL A 83 -10.59 3.33 -4.41
N ILE A 84 -9.46 2.72 -4.79
CA ILE A 84 -8.12 3.24 -4.49
C ILE A 84 -7.95 4.65 -5.07
N HIS A 85 -8.33 4.85 -6.33
CA HIS A 85 -8.23 6.17 -6.97
C HIS A 85 -9.22 7.19 -6.39
N GLU A 86 -10.40 6.77 -5.96
CA GLU A 86 -11.38 7.65 -5.29
C GLU A 86 -10.87 8.15 -3.94
N VAL A 87 -10.24 7.28 -3.14
CA VAL A 87 -9.77 7.61 -1.79
C VAL A 87 -8.37 8.24 -1.80
N ILE A 88 -7.43 7.63 -2.52
CA ILE A 88 -6.01 8.06 -2.51
C ILE A 88 -5.78 9.18 -3.53
N GLY A 89 -6.50 9.16 -4.66
CA GLY A 89 -6.30 10.08 -5.77
C GLY A 89 -5.27 9.58 -6.78
N ASP A 90 -4.40 10.49 -7.21
CA ASP A 90 -3.34 10.20 -8.18
C ASP A 90 -2.14 9.52 -7.50
N ILE A 91 -2.05 8.19 -7.68
CA ILE A 91 -0.99 7.36 -7.12
C ILE A 91 0.34 7.43 -7.89
N SER A 92 0.42 8.20 -8.98
CA SER A 92 1.70 8.43 -9.67
C SER A 92 2.61 9.42 -8.91
N LYS A 93 2.02 10.15 -7.96
CA LYS A 93 2.76 11.09 -7.11
C LYS A 93 3.59 10.37 -6.05
N PRO A 94 4.75 10.92 -5.68
CA PRO A 94 5.54 10.36 -4.59
C PRO A 94 4.71 10.31 -3.30
N ASP A 95 5.07 9.36 -2.43
CA ASP A 95 4.53 9.24 -1.07
C ASP A 95 3.00 9.05 -0.98
N THR A 96 2.38 8.50 -2.03
CA THR A 96 0.96 8.14 -2.06
C THR A 96 0.75 6.66 -1.77
N ALA A 97 0.89 5.81 -2.79
CA ALA A 97 0.80 4.37 -2.70
C ALA A 97 1.49 3.68 -3.89
N VAL A 98 1.80 2.39 -3.73
CA VAL A 98 2.23 1.52 -4.83
C VAL A 98 1.19 0.43 -5.00
N LEU A 99 0.71 0.22 -6.23
CA LEU A 99 -0.32 -0.77 -6.55
C LEU A 99 0.16 -1.68 -7.67
N PHE A 100 0.09 -2.99 -7.45
CA PHE A 100 0.35 -3.98 -8.47
C PHE A 100 -0.44 -5.26 -8.20
N THR A 101 -0.48 -6.14 -9.20
CA THR A 101 -1.13 -7.45 -9.08
C THR A 101 -0.17 -8.57 -9.42
N VAL A 102 -0.38 -9.72 -8.77
CA VAL A 102 0.34 -10.96 -9.04
C VAL A 102 -0.68 -12.05 -9.41
N PRO A 103 -0.46 -12.86 -10.46
CA PRO A 103 -1.36 -13.97 -10.80
C PRO A 103 -1.44 -15.00 -9.65
N ILE A 104 -2.66 -15.36 -9.24
CA ILE A 104 -2.89 -16.48 -8.33
C ILE A 104 -3.26 -17.69 -9.18
N ILE A 105 -2.36 -18.68 -9.23
CA ILE A 105 -2.53 -19.93 -9.97
C ILE A 105 -3.37 -20.93 -9.15
N TYR A 106 -3.25 -20.87 -7.82
CA TYR A 106 -3.97 -21.73 -6.89
C TYR A 106 -4.32 -20.98 -5.61
N SER A 107 -5.46 -21.30 -5.02
CA SER A 107 -5.94 -20.73 -3.76
C SER A 107 -7.03 -21.61 -3.15
N GLU A 108 -7.06 -21.70 -1.82
CA GLU A 108 -8.09 -22.35 -1.03
C GLU A 108 -8.57 -21.41 0.08
N GLY A 109 -9.79 -21.62 0.59
CA GLY A 109 -10.32 -20.82 1.71
C GLY A 109 -10.63 -19.35 1.36
N ILE A 110 -10.77 -19.04 0.07
CA ILE A 110 -11.06 -17.69 -0.45
C ILE A 110 -12.52 -17.52 -0.92
N GLU A 111 -13.38 -18.50 -0.66
CA GLU A 111 -14.80 -18.44 -1.02
C GLU A 111 -15.57 -17.52 -0.05
N LYS A 112 -16.57 -16.81 -0.58
CA LYS A 112 -17.45 -15.90 0.19
C LYS A 112 -18.53 -16.67 0.94
#